data_AF-A0AB94IL39-F1
#
_entry.id   AF-A0AB94IL39-F1
#
_cell.length_a   1.000
_cell.length_b   1.000
_cell.length_c   1.000
_cell.angle_alpha   90.00
_cell.angle_beta   90.00
_cell.angle_gamma   90.00
#
_symmetry.space_group_name_H-M   'P 1'
#
loop_
_entity.id
_entity.type
_entity.pdbx_description
1 polymer ?
#
loop_
_entity_poly.entity_id
_entity_poly.type
_entity_poly.pdbx_seq_one_letter_code
_entity_poly.pdbx_strand_id
1 'polypeptide(L)'
;MEMQFAERVRNITWKEFQEQAEKFPEIKLFEAIDDDVLLKTDDIEYYAGVTKETVRNWARTGKIRVHAPVGKILINGDDFKEFMYERLKKLGLQLSQEKAKLARLKDSSQIMKSQKKVESIVKRLAYYYR
;
A
#
# COMPACT_ATOMS: atom_id res chain seq x y z
N MET A 1 11.29 -21.83 7.66
CA MET A 1 11.63 -20.84 8.69
C MET A 1 11.13 -19.45 8.24
N GLU A 2 9.81 -19.30 8.03
CA GLU A 2 9.19 -18.08 7.46
C GLU A 2 8.33 -17.29 8.50
N MET A 3 8.31 -17.74 9.76
CA MET A 3 7.50 -17.13 10.83
C MET A 3 8.04 -15.77 11.34
N GLN A 4 9.26 -15.37 10.99
CA GLN A 4 9.87 -14.15 11.55
C GLN A 4 9.38 -12.83 10.92
N PHE A 5 8.82 -12.84 9.71
CA PHE A 5 8.50 -11.59 9.01
C PHE A 5 7.19 -10.95 9.51
N ALA A 6 6.14 -11.76 9.72
CA ALA A 6 4.82 -11.27 10.11
C ALA A 6 4.75 -10.74 11.56
N GLU A 7 5.53 -11.33 12.48
CA GLU A 7 5.66 -10.81 13.85
C GLU A 7 6.50 -9.53 13.91
N ARG A 8 7.54 -9.42 13.08
CA ARG A 8 8.38 -8.21 13.00
C ARG A 8 7.60 -6.99 12.51
N VAL A 9 6.74 -7.14 11.50
CA VAL A 9 5.96 -6.03 10.93
C VAL A 9 4.94 -5.44 11.93
N ARG A 10 4.49 -6.21 12.94
CA ARG A 10 3.52 -5.72 13.94
C ARG A 10 4.12 -4.83 15.02
N ASN A 11 5.41 -4.97 15.31
CA ASN A 11 6.06 -4.34 16.47
C ASN A 11 7.15 -3.33 16.07
N ILE A 12 7.32 -3.08 14.78
CA ILE A 12 8.35 -2.19 14.26
C ILE A 12 7.92 -0.73 14.39
N THR A 13 8.77 0.07 15.02
CA THR A 13 8.68 1.53 15.06
C THR A 13 9.10 2.14 13.71
N TRP A 14 8.71 3.38 13.42
CA TRP A 14 9.04 4.11 12.18
C TRP A 14 10.51 3.93 11.73
N LYS A 15 11.46 4.05 12.67
CA LYS A 15 12.90 3.93 12.41
C LYS A 15 13.34 2.53 11.99
N GLU A 16 12.72 1.49 12.57
CA GLU A 16 13.02 0.10 12.24
C GLU A 16 12.36 -0.35 10.92
N PHE A 17 11.27 0.32 10.53
CA PHE A 17 10.66 0.12 9.22
C PHE A 17 11.54 0.72 8.13
N GLN A 18 12.11 1.92 8.37
CA GLN A 18 13.03 2.59 7.46
C GLN A 18 14.30 1.75 7.22
N GLU A 19 14.92 1.20 8.27
CA GLU A 19 16.07 0.28 8.17
C GLU A 19 15.74 -1.08 7.51
N GLN A 20 14.47 -1.51 7.51
CA GLN A 20 14.05 -2.71 6.78
C GLN A 20 13.58 -2.42 5.36
N ALA A 21 13.02 -1.25 5.10
CA ALA A 21 12.73 -0.78 3.75
C ALA A 21 14.02 -0.60 2.95
N GLU A 22 15.13 -0.17 3.58
CA GLU A 22 16.47 -0.20 2.99
C GLU A 22 16.93 -1.61 2.56
N LYS A 23 16.35 -2.69 3.14
CA LYS A 23 16.61 -4.09 2.76
C LYS A 23 15.65 -4.62 1.67
N PHE A 24 14.61 -3.87 1.34
CA PHE A 24 13.75 -4.11 0.18
C PHE A 24 14.07 -3.02 -0.85
N PRO A 25 15.00 -3.27 -1.79
CA PRO A 25 15.68 -2.22 -2.56
C PRO A 25 14.82 -1.34 -3.49
N GLU A 26 13.48 -1.38 -3.43
CA GLU A 26 12.63 -0.74 -4.43
C GLU A 26 11.29 -0.18 -3.92
N ILE A 27 11.18 0.40 -2.72
CA ILE A 27 10.09 1.38 -2.54
C ILE A 27 10.55 2.76 -3.03
N LYS A 28 10.90 2.83 -4.32
CA LYS A 28 11.28 4.06 -5.01
C LYS A 28 10.23 5.16 -4.83
N LEU A 29 8.97 4.77 -4.62
CA LEU A 29 7.87 5.69 -4.33
C LEU A 29 8.16 6.64 -3.15
N PHE A 30 8.73 6.14 -2.05
CA PHE A 30 8.96 6.97 -0.85
C PHE A 30 10.18 7.88 -0.99
N GLU A 31 11.12 7.53 -1.85
CA GLU A 31 12.31 8.34 -2.18
C GLU A 31 12.04 9.33 -3.32
N ALA A 32 11.15 9.00 -4.26
CA ALA A 32 10.87 9.78 -5.46
C ALA A 32 9.97 11.01 -5.22
N ILE A 33 9.37 11.12 -4.03
CA ILE A 33 8.43 12.16 -3.67
C ILE A 33 9.04 12.94 -2.51
N ASP A 34 9.24 14.24 -2.65
CA ASP A 34 9.63 15.09 -1.52
C ASP A 34 8.45 15.28 -0.56
N ASP A 35 8.71 15.39 0.74
CA ASP A 35 7.63 15.51 1.74
C ASP A 35 6.80 16.81 1.54
N ASP A 36 7.46 17.89 1.13
CA ASP A 36 6.85 19.21 0.95
C ASP A 36 6.22 19.42 -0.45
N VAL A 37 6.26 18.43 -1.35
CA VAL A 37 5.70 18.61 -2.70
C VAL A 37 4.18 18.52 -2.69
N LEU A 38 3.52 19.37 -3.47
CA LEU A 38 2.07 19.28 -3.72
C LEU A 38 1.79 18.41 -4.94
N LEU A 39 1.25 17.23 -4.71
CA LEU A 39 0.88 16.25 -5.73
C LEU A 39 -0.53 16.52 -6.27
N LYS A 40 -0.66 16.48 -7.60
CA LYS A 40 -1.95 16.46 -8.29
C LYS A 40 -2.47 15.04 -8.40
N THR A 41 -3.73 14.90 -8.80
CA THR A 41 -4.35 13.59 -9.06
C THR A 41 -3.59 12.75 -10.10
N ASP A 42 -2.90 13.41 -11.02
CA ASP A 42 -2.16 12.76 -12.12
C ASP A 42 -0.85 12.17 -11.60
N ASP A 43 -0.16 12.88 -10.72
CA ASP A 43 1.04 12.40 -10.04
C ASP A 43 0.69 11.18 -9.18
N ILE A 44 -0.41 11.28 -8.44
CA ILE A 44 -0.88 10.17 -7.58
C ILE A 44 -1.35 8.98 -8.41
N GLU A 45 -1.99 9.18 -9.55
CA GLU A 45 -2.34 8.08 -10.47
C GLU A 45 -1.08 7.32 -10.91
N TYR A 46 -0.05 8.06 -11.30
CA TYR A 46 1.24 7.50 -11.72
C TYR A 46 1.90 6.72 -10.58
N TYR A 47 2.00 7.32 -9.41
CA TYR A 47 2.68 6.73 -8.25
C TYR A 47 1.90 5.60 -7.59
N ALA A 48 0.58 5.72 -7.51
CA ALA A 48 -0.26 4.75 -6.83
C ALA A 48 -0.76 3.62 -7.75
N GLY A 49 -0.62 3.75 -9.08
CA GLY A 49 -1.11 2.76 -10.04
C GLY A 49 -2.62 2.60 -10.04
N VAL A 50 -3.34 3.69 -9.81
CA VAL A 50 -4.81 3.71 -9.78
C VAL A 50 -5.33 4.81 -10.69
N THR A 51 -6.59 4.70 -11.11
CA THR A 51 -7.20 5.73 -11.95
C THR A 51 -7.35 7.06 -11.22
N LYS A 52 -7.29 8.19 -11.96
CA LYS A 52 -7.61 9.52 -11.39
C LYS A 52 -8.93 9.54 -10.62
N GLU A 53 -9.97 8.86 -11.10
CA GLU A 53 -11.25 8.81 -10.40
C GLU A 53 -11.17 8.10 -9.04
N THR A 54 -10.30 7.09 -8.92
CA THR A 54 -10.01 6.46 -7.63
C THR A 54 -9.38 7.46 -6.67
N VAL A 55 -8.43 8.27 -7.15
CA VAL A 55 -7.81 9.34 -6.35
C VAL A 55 -8.83 10.40 -5.94
N ARG A 56 -9.67 10.87 -6.87
CA ARG A 56 -10.76 11.81 -6.57
C ARG A 56 -11.72 11.26 -5.53
N ASN A 57 -12.04 9.97 -5.62
CA ASN A 57 -12.88 9.31 -4.63
C ASN A 57 -12.22 9.24 -3.26
N TRP A 58 -10.91 9.00 -3.17
CA TRP A 58 -10.18 9.07 -1.91
C TRP A 58 -10.25 10.46 -1.28
N ALA A 59 -10.01 11.51 -2.07
CA ALA A 59 -10.13 12.89 -1.63
C ALA A 59 -11.56 13.21 -1.16
N ARG A 60 -12.59 12.87 -1.96
CA ARG A 60 -14.01 13.11 -1.65
C ARG A 60 -14.48 12.39 -0.39
N THR A 61 -13.96 11.20 -0.12
CA THR A 61 -14.32 10.40 1.05
C THR A 61 -13.44 10.67 2.28
N GLY A 62 -12.50 11.62 2.19
CA GLY A 62 -11.59 11.96 3.29
C GLY A 62 -10.59 10.86 3.64
N LYS A 63 -10.34 9.91 2.72
CA LYS A 63 -9.34 8.84 2.93
C LYS A 63 -7.91 9.34 2.85
N ILE A 64 -7.72 10.46 2.16
CA ILE A 64 -6.44 11.15 2.02
C ILE A 64 -6.69 12.63 2.26
N ARG A 65 -5.79 13.28 2.97
CA ARG A 65 -5.89 14.70 3.28
C ARG A 65 -5.67 15.52 2.02
N VAL A 66 -6.43 16.60 1.88
CA VAL A 66 -6.35 17.52 0.74
C VAL A 66 -5.92 18.88 1.27
N HIS A 67 -4.88 19.45 0.67
CA HIS A 67 -4.23 20.71 1.09
C HIS A 67 -4.66 21.94 0.28
N ALA A 68 -5.45 21.78 -0.78
CA ALA A 68 -5.78 22.87 -1.68
C ALA A 68 -6.98 23.74 -1.26
N PRO A 69 -6.94 25.06 -1.50
CA PRO A 69 -8.14 25.89 -1.54
C PRO A 69 -9.02 25.50 -2.74
N VAL A 70 -10.33 25.67 -2.55
CA VAL A 70 -11.47 25.35 -3.43
C VAL A 70 -11.13 25.07 -4.91
N GLY A 71 -11.54 23.90 -5.41
CA GLY A 71 -11.60 23.59 -6.84
C GLY A 71 -10.43 22.79 -7.40
N LYS A 72 -9.37 22.53 -6.62
CA LYS A 72 -8.26 21.63 -7.00
C LYS A 72 -8.06 20.56 -5.94
N ILE A 73 -7.62 19.36 -6.35
CA ILE A 73 -7.17 18.32 -5.42
C ILE A 73 -5.65 18.35 -5.45
N LEU A 74 -5.07 18.91 -4.40
CA LEU A 74 -3.63 18.85 -4.13
C LEU A 74 -3.43 18.16 -2.79
N ILE A 75 -2.39 17.33 -2.72
CA ILE A 75 -2.09 16.48 -1.57
C ILE A 75 -0.62 16.63 -1.30
N ASN A 76 -0.23 16.88 -0.05
CA ASN A 76 1.19 16.95 0.29
C ASN A 76 1.85 15.59 0.12
N GLY A 77 3.15 15.61 -0.17
CA GLY A 77 3.97 14.42 -0.33
C GLY A 77 3.93 13.57 0.94
N ASP A 78 4.10 14.18 2.12
CA ASP A 78 4.05 13.52 3.41
C ASP A 78 2.71 12.77 3.66
N ASP A 79 1.58 13.44 3.48
CA ASP A 79 0.23 12.88 3.61
C ASP A 79 0.02 11.71 2.63
N PHE A 80 0.52 11.86 1.41
CA PHE A 80 0.41 10.79 0.41
C PHE A 80 1.26 9.58 0.78
N LYS A 81 2.49 9.79 1.27
CA LYS A 81 3.35 8.71 1.77
C LYS A 81 2.69 7.99 2.94
N GLU A 82 2.18 8.73 3.93
CA GLU A 82 1.48 8.16 5.09
C GLU A 82 0.28 7.30 4.65
N PHE A 83 -0.55 7.84 3.75
CA PHE A 83 -1.67 7.11 3.18
C PHE A 83 -1.25 5.81 2.47
N MET A 84 -0.19 5.88 1.66
CA MET A 84 0.32 4.72 0.93
C MET A 84 0.91 3.68 1.86
N TYR A 85 1.62 4.10 2.91
CA TYR A 85 2.14 3.21 3.94
C TYR A 85 1.02 2.42 4.62
N GLU A 86 -0.02 3.09 5.12
CA GLU A 86 -1.14 2.41 5.79
C GLU A 86 -1.87 1.44 4.85
N ARG A 87 -1.97 1.82 3.57
CA ARG A 87 -2.55 0.94 2.55
C ARG A 87 -1.68 -0.30 2.29
N LEU A 88 -0.36 -0.14 2.16
CA LEU A 88 0.57 -1.24 1.96
C LEU A 88 0.60 -2.18 3.17
N LYS A 89 0.63 -1.63 4.38
CA LYS A 89 0.54 -2.37 5.65
C LYS A 89 -0.73 -3.21 5.71
N LYS A 90 -1.88 -2.62 5.38
CA LYS A 90 -3.17 -3.34 5.31
C LYS A 90 -3.15 -4.47 4.28
N LEU A 91 -2.57 -4.25 3.10
CA LEU A 91 -2.42 -5.29 2.08
C LEU A 91 -1.52 -6.43 2.55
N GLY A 92 -0.41 -6.13 3.23
CA GLY A 92 0.48 -7.13 3.82
C GLY A 92 -0.23 -7.99 4.86
N LEU A 93 -1.02 -7.36 5.75
CA LEU A 93 -1.84 -8.08 6.74
C LEU A 93 -2.88 -8.99 6.07
N GLN A 94 -3.58 -8.49 5.04
CA GLN A 94 -4.55 -9.28 4.28
C GLN A 94 -3.89 -10.47 3.58
N LEU A 95 -2.72 -10.28 2.98
CA LEU A 95 -1.96 -11.36 2.35
C LEU A 95 -1.61 -12.45 3.36
N SER A 96 -1.11 -12.07 4.54
CA SER A 96 -0.79 -13.01 5.61
C SER A 96 -2.01 -13.79 6.06
N GLN A 97 -3.15 -13.13 6.25
CA GLN A 97 -4.41 -13.78 6.66
C GLN A 97 -4.93 -14.75 5.59
N GLU A 98 -4.92 -14.35 4.32
CA GLU A 98 -5.40 -15.20 3.22
C GLU A 98 -4.47 -16.40 2.99
N LYS A 99 -3.15 -16.27 3.14
CA LYS A 99 -2.23 -17.41 3.11
C LYS A 99 -2.48 -18.38 4.26
N ALA A 100 -2.65 -17.87 5.48
CA ALA A 100 -2.96 -18.70 6.65
C ALA A 100 -4.31 -19.41 6.49
N LYS A 101 -5.30 -18.74 5.90
CA LYS A 101 -6.59 -19.34 5.55
C LYS A 101 -6.41 -20.44 4.50
N LEU A 102 -5.72 -20.15 3.39
CA LEU A 102 -5.47 -21.08 2.30
C LEU A 102 -4.83 -22.39 2.80
N ALA A 103 -3.87 -22.31 3.73
CA ALA A 103 -3.22 -23.47 4.32
C ALA A 103 -4.15 -24.37 5.17
N ARG A 104 -5.30 -23.84 5.63
CA ARG A 104 -6.28 -24.56 6.46
C ARG A 104 -7.47 -25.10 5.66
N LEU A 105 -7.64 -24.64 4.42
CA LEU A 105 -8.77 -25.03 3.58
C LEU A 105 -8.57 -26.46 3.05
N LYS A 106 -9.66 -27.23 3.06
CA LYS A 106 -9.72 -28.58 2.47
C LYS A 106 -10.63 -28.64 1.24
N ASP A 107 -11.52 -27.66 1.08
CA ASP A 107 -12.46 -27.58 -0.04
C ASP A 107 -11.82 -26.89 -1.26
N SER A 108 -11.80 -27.59 -2.40
CA SER A 108 -11.16 -27.13 -3.64
C SER A 108 -11.74 -25.82 -4.19
N SER A 109 -13.05 -25.57 -4.00
CA SER A 109 -13.69 -24.32 -4.46
C SER A 109 -13.23 -23.13 -3.60
N GLN A 110 -13.16 -23.31 -2.28
CA GLN A 110 -12.65 -22.30 -1.35
C GLN A 110 -11.15 -22.04 -1.52
N ILE A 111 -10.37 -23.09 -1.83
CA ILE A 111 -8.94 -22.98 -2.16
C ILE A 111 -8.76 -22.08 -3.37
N MET A 112 -9.46 -22.36 -4.48
CA MET A 112 -9.34 -21.58 -5.71
C MET A 112 -9.73 -20.10 -5.49
N LYS A 113 -10.78 -19.83 -4.73
CA LYS A 113 -11.18 -18.45 -4.38
C LYS A 113 -10.08 -17.72 -3.59
N SER A 114 -9.47 -18.40 -2.62
CA SER A 114 -8.43 -17.82 -1.77
C SER A 114 -7.12 -17.62 -2.55
N GLN A 115 -6.75 -18.55 -3.44
CA GLN A 115 -5.61 -18.41 -4.35
C GLN A 115 -5.75 -17.19 -5.27
N LYS A 116 -6.91 -17.02 -5.93
CA LYS A 116 -7.18 -15.83 -6.76
C LYS A 116 -7.05 -14.52 -5.98
N LYS A 117 -7.46 -14.52 -4.71
CA LYS A 117 -7.34 -13.36 -3.82
C LYS A 117 -5.88 -13.07 -3.46
N VAL A 118 -5.10 -14.10 -3.11
CA VAL A 118 -3.65 -13.99 -2.86
C VAL A 118 -2.95 -13.42 -4.09
N GLU A 119 -3.19 -13.98 -5.28
CA GLU A 119 -2.61 -13.49 -6.53
C GLU A 119 -2.95 -12.04 -6.81
N SER A 120 -4.20 -11.63 -6.56
CA SER A 120 -4.62 -10.24 -6.71
C SER A 120 -3.87 -9.29 -5.78
N ILE A 121 -3.66 -9.69 -4.52
CA ILE A 121 -2.91 -8.89 -3.54
C ILE A 121 -1.43 -8.81 -3.92
N VAL A 122 -0.83 -9.93 -4.33
CA VAL A 122 0.57 -9.97 -4.79
C VAL A 122 0.78 -9.08 -6.01
N LYS A 123 -0.10 -9.13 -7.02
CA LYS A 123 -0.02 -8.26 -8.20
C LYS A 123 -0.08 -6.78 -7.81
N ARG A 124 -0.93 -6.40 -6.85
CA ARG A 124 -1.01 -5.02 -6.35
C ARG A 124 0.27 -4.60 -5.63
N LEU A 125 0.82 -5.47 -4.78
CA LEU A 125 2.07 -5.18 -4.09
C LEU A 125 3.23 -5.03 -5.08
N ALA A 126 3.37 -5.96 -6.02
CA ALA A 126 4.45 -5.95 -7.02
C ALA A 126 4.50 -4.69 -7.89
N TYR A 127 3.38 -3.98 -8.05
CA TYR A 127 3.37 -2.68 -8.73
C TYR A 127 4.21 -1.62 -7.99
N TYR A 128 4.22 -1.65 -6.66
CA TYR A 128 4.93 -0.67 -5.81
C TYR A 128 6.41 -0.98 -5.61
N TYR A 129 6.87 -2.16 -6.05
CA TYR A 129 8.25 -2.64 -5.92
C TYR A 129 8.91 -2.82 -7.29
N ARG A 130 8.65 -1.94 -8.26
CA ARG A 130 9.30 -1.90 -9.59
C ARG A 130 9.96 -0.54 -9.75
#